data_AF-A0A936LUW3-F1
#
_entry.id   AF-A0A936LUW3-F1
#
_cell.length_a   1.000
_cell.length_b   1.000
_cell.length_c   1.000
_cell.angle_alpha   90.00
_cell.angle_beta   90.00
_cell.angle_gamma   90.00
#
_symmetry.space_group_name_H-M   'P 1'
#
loop_
_entity.id
_entity.type
_entity.pdbx_description
1 polymer ?
#
loop_
_entity_poly.entity_id
_entity_poly.type
_entity_poly.pdbx_seq_one_letter_code
_entity_poly.pdbx_strand_id
1 'polypeptide(L)'
;MHMVHRLVSVIAAVISALAATAEPPARVVFMDCGAADDSGLPVCEAVADEARLASYSKWLETDSAGMALALHAAACRASKAPGRSSEAAALHVALVKGGNHADLGFRLRRGDSVEDHPRTPYVRLDPSPRTFGTTLLHETGHVVLTTLTGGEPLPGRAIAALPHSTAALTDRSTALSEGFAIHLETLAAHLGTDAATRAAYRHERFEFGLPAGRGAEYFHHARDLLTFSQTIARYYEVRENNFAFESACREPDYVRVQFEKSRDFATLRSANQLLQSEGFYASFFFALAVAGDGPPTRERVFDRHERMLRWLAEMLASPPTDPDTPFLLEFVKTCLRVSPDEAEEVVDILLDLSHGVFVDPGAEKLWREHYLAALRLDVGNLKMVEIAQARASWRATVLSDPNVLYQRLGPQVRCEVPARTVELVALGPAVPLAFDINTVQEGVLRAVPDLSAAEIERWLAERHRRPFSSPGDLRERVGLSDAAERQLRFAAE
;
A
#
# COMPACT_ATOMS: atom_id res chain seq x y z
N MET A 1 -23.68 -50.82 23.64
CA MET A 1 -24.08 -50.16 22.37
C MET A 1 -24.68 -48.75 22.54
N HIS A 2 -25.43 -48.43 23.59
CA HIS A 2 -26.02 -47.08 23.77
C HIS A 2 -25.02 -45.93 24.05
N MET A 3 -23.84 -46.22 24.59
CA MET A 3 -22.85 -45.18 24.93
C MET A 3 -22.08 -44.66 23.71
N VAL A 4 -21.87 -45.51 22.69
CA VAL A 4 -21.16 -45.15 21.45
C VAL A 4 -22.02 -44.24 20.56
N HIS A 5 -23.34 -44.45 20.51
CA HIS A 5 -24.23 -43.57 19.76
C HIS A 5 -24.31 -42.15 20.34
N ARG A 6 -24.30 -42.00 21.68
CA ARG A 6 -24.30 -40.67 22.31
C ARG A 6 -23.01 -39.89 22.04
N LEU A 7 -21.86 -40.57 22.01
CA LEU A 7 -20.58 -39.93 21.73
C LEU A 7 -20.47 -39.44 20.27
N VAL A 8 -20.98 -40.23 19.31
CA VAL A 8 -21.03 -39.84 17.90
C VAL A 8 -21.99 -38.68 17.65
N SER A 9 -23.14 -38.64 18.33
CA SER A 9 -24.10 -37.53 18.23
C SER A 9 -23.58 -36.23 18.85
N VAL A 10 -22.81 -36.29 19.94
CA VAL A 10 -22.20 -35.10 20.55
C VAL A 10 -21.06 -34.57 19.68
N ILE A 11 -20.23 -35.44 19.09
CA ILE A 11 -19.17 -35.02 18.16
C ILE A 11 -19.77 -34.42 16.89
N ALA A 12 -20.82 -35.00 16.32
CA ALA A 12 -21.52 -34.44 15.16
C ALA A 12 -22.22 -33.10 15.48
N ALA A 13 -22.79 -32.94 16.67
CA ALA A 13 -23.38 -31.68 17.11
C ALA A 13 -22.32 -30.59 17.37
N VAL A 14 -21.14 -30.95 17.87
CA VAL A 14 -20.00 -30.02 18.06
C VAL A 14 -19.38 -29.65 16.71
N ILE A 15 -19.26 -30.58 15.76
CA ILE A 15 -18.78 -30.29 14.39
C ILE A 15 -19.81 -29.42 13.63
N SER A 16 -21.11 -29.68 13.76
CA SER A 16 -22.15 -28.83 13.18
C SER A 16 -22.27 -27.46 13.88
N ALA A 17 -22.01 -27.37 15.18
CA ALA A 17 -21.97 -26.09 15.90
C ALA A 17 -20.71 -25.27 15.56
N LEU A 18 -19.57 -25.92 15.32
CA LEU A 18 -18.33 -25.28 14.84
C LEU A 18 -18.42 -24.89 13.35
N ALA A 19 -19.22 -25.60 12.55
CA ALA A 19 -19.53 -25.21 11.17
C ALA A 19 -20.60 -24.10 11.09
N ALA A 20 -21.46 -23.97 12.11
CA ALA A 20 -22.52 -22.97 12.18
C ALA A 20 -22.07 -21.60 12.73
N THR A 21 -20.82 -21.47 13.20
CA THR A 21 -20.22 -20.18 13.59
C THR A 21 -19.43 -19.52 12.47
N ALA A 22 -19.28 -20.17 11.31
CA ALA A 22 -18.75 -19.54 10.11
C ALA A 22 -19.90 -18.87 9.36
N GLU A 23 -20.04 -17.55 9.52
CA GLU A 23 -20.93 -16.76 8.66
C GLU A 23 -20.54 -16.97 7.18
N PRO A 24 -21.52 -17.02 6.26
CA PRO A 24 -21.22 -17.18 4.84
C PRO A 24 -20.30 -16.03 4.38
N PRO A 25 -19.32 -16.31 3.51
CA PRO A 25 -18.47 -15.26 2.94
C PRO A 25 -19.33 -14.21 2.22
N ALA A 26 -18.81 -12.98 2.10
CA ALA A 26 -19.48 -11.92 1.34
C ALA A 26 -19.93 -12.45 -0.02
N ARG A 27 -21.21 -12.25 -0.34
CA ARG A 27 -21.77 -12.64 -1.63
C ARG A 27 -21.13 -11.79 -2.73
N VAL A 28 -20.72 -12.39 -3.84
CA VAL A 28 -20.26 -11.62 -5.01
C VAL A 28 -21.42 -11.34 -5.95
N VAL A 29 -21.53 -10.10 -6.41
CA VAL A 29 -22.45 -9.69 -7.48
C VAL A 29 -21.62 -9.31 -8.69
N PHE A 30 -21.62 -10.18 -9.70
CA PHE A 30 -21.03 -9.88 -11.00
C PHE A 30 -21.98 -9.01 -11.81
N MET A 31 -21.43 -8.00 -12.48
CA MET A 31 -22.21 -7.07 -13.28
C MET A 31 -21.52 -6.70 -14.58
N ASP A 32 -22.31 -6.48 -15.63
CA ASP A 32 -21.87 -5.89 -16.89
C ASP A 32 -22.23 -4.40 -16.87
N CYS A 33 -21.24 -3.52 -16.89
CA CYS A 33 -21.46 -2.07 -16.80
C CYS A 33 -21.36 -1.41 -18.18
N GLY A 34 -22.36 -0.60 -18.52
CA GLY A 34 -22.36 0.28 -19.67
C GLY A 34 -21.68 1.62 -19.40
N ALA A 35 -21.84 2.56 -20.32
CA ALA A 35 -21.43 3.95 -20.11
C ALA A 35 -22.24 4.61 -18.98
N ALA A 36 -21.69 5.69 -18.43
CA ALA A 36 -22.43 6.59 -17.56
C ALA A 36 -23.65 7.17 -18.29
N ASP A 37 -24.76 7.33 -17.58
CA ASP A 37 -25.95 8.01 -18.09
C ASP A 37 -25.93 9.52 -17.78
N ASP A 38 -27.06 10.20 -18.00
CA ASP A 38 -27.23 11.63 -17.70
C ASP A 38 -27.02 12.00 -16.22
N SER A 39 -27.11 11.03 -15.29
CA SER A 39 -26.79 11.22 -13.86
C SER A 39 -25.30 11.14 -13.54
N GLY A 40 -24.46 10.76 -14.51
CA GLY A 40 -23.03 10.56 -14.34
C GLY A 40 -22.65 9.20 -13.75
N LEU A 41 -23.62 8.33 -13.44
CA LEU A 41 -23.37 6.99 -12.91
C LEU A 41 -23.46 5.92 -14.01
N PRO A 42 -22.55 4.93 -14.05
CA PRO A 42 -22.67 3.79 -14.95
C PRO A 42 -23.90 2.95 -14.59
N VAL A 43 -24.63 2.52 -15.62
CA VAL A 43 -25.70 1.53 -15.45
C VAL A 43 -25.12 0.14 -15.63
N CYS A 44 -25.23 -0.66 -14.58
CA CYS A 44 -24.72 -2.01 -14.52
C CYS A 44 -25.88 -3.01 -14.46
N GLU A 45 -25.80 -4.06 -15.27
CA GLU A 45 -26.76 -5.16 -15.26
C GLU A 45 -26.16 -6.35 -14.52
N ALA A 46 -26.90 -6.90 -13.56
CA ALA A 46 -26.45 -8.09 -12.84
C ALA A 46 -26.35 -9.27 -13.81
N VAL A 47 -25.23 -9.98 -13.81
CA VAL A 47 -25.06 -11.18 -14.64
C VAL A 47 -26.03 -12.26 -14.13
N ALA A 48 -26.99 -12.63 -14.97
CA ALA A 48 -27.99 -13.67 -14.67
C ALA A 48 -27.71 -15.00 -15.39
N ASP A 49 -26.81 -15.02 -16.38
CA ASP A 49 -26.47 -16.22 -17.13
C ASP A 49 -25.72 -17.24 -16.25
N GLU A 50 -26.34 -18.41 -16.05
CA GLU A 50 -25.82 -19.44 -15.13
C GLU A 50 -24.45 -19.97 -15.54
N ALA A 51 -24.18 -20.09 -16.84
CA ALA A 51 -22.91 -20.63 -17.34
C ALA A 51 -21.75 -19.65 -17.10
N ARG A 52 -21.99 -18.35 -17.32
CA ARG A 52 -21.05 -17.28 -16.98
C ARG A 52 -20.82 -17.22 -15.47
N LEU A 53 -21.89 -17.24 -14.67
CA LEU A 53 -21.79 -17.24 -13.20
C LEU A 53 -21.01 -18.44 -12.67
N ALA A 54 -21.22 -19.64 -13.23
CA ALA A 54 -20.46 -20.83 -12.87
C ALA A 54 -18.96 -20.67 -13.21
N SER A 55 -18.66 -20.06 -14.36
CA SER A 55 -17.27 -19.80 -14.78
C SER A 55 -16.57 -18.81 -13.85
N TYR A 56 -17.22 -17.70 -13.49
CA TYR A 56 -16.64 -16.69 -12.61
C TYR A 56 -16.55 -17.18 -11.16
N SER A 57 -17.55 -17.92 -10.69
CA SER A 57 -17.51 -18.55 -9.36
C SER A 57 -16.32 -19.49 -9.23
N LYS A 58 -16.02 -20.28 -10.27
CA LYS A 58 -14.84 -21.15 -10.29
C LYS A 58 -13.52 -20.35 -10.18
N TRP A 59 -13.46 -19.14 -10.72
CA TRP A 59 -12.25 -18.30 -10.61
C TRP A 59 -12.08 -17.70 -9.21
N LEU A 60 -13.13 -17.67 -8.39
CA LEU A 60 -13.07 -17.30 -6.98
C LEU A 60 -12.55 -18.45 -6.08
N GLU A 61 -12.34 -19.65 -6.61
CA GLU A 61 -11.79 -20.80 -5.86
C GLU A 61 -10.26 -20.68 -5.68
N THR A 62 -9.80 -19.55 -5.15
CA THR A 62 -8.39 -19.27 -4.85
C THR A 62 -8.21 -18.70 -3.45
N ASP A 63 -7.03 -18.88 -2.86
CA ASP A 63 -6.70 -18.31 -1.55
C ASP A 63 -6.84 -16.77 -1.54
N SER A 64 -6.43 -16.10 -2.62
CA SER A 64 -6.52 -14.64 -2.76
C SER A 64 -7.96 -14.14 -2.84
N ALA A 65 -8.81 -14.80 -3.63
CA ALA A 65 -10.23 -14.43 -3.72
C ALA A 65 -10.95 -14.67 -2.39
N GLY A 66 -10.66 -15.79 -1.70
CA GLY A 66 -11.19 -16.05 -0.36
C GLY A 66 -10.80 -14.96 0.65
N MET A 67 -9.53 -14.52 0.62
CA MET A 67 -9.06 -13.40 1.46
C MET A 67 -9.76 -12.09 1.13
N ALA A 68 -9.98 -11.79 -0.16
CA ALA A 68 -10.67 -10.59 -0.60
C ALA A 68 -12.10 -10.52 -0.04
N LEU A 69 -12.86 -11.62 -0.14
CA LEU A 69 -14.23 -11.70 0.37
C LEU A 69 -14.29 -11.57 1.89
N ALA A 70 -13.38 -12.24 2.61
CA ALA A 70 -13.30 -12.15 4.06
C ALA A 70 -12.96 -10.72 4.52
N LEU A 71 -11.99 -10.07 3.85
CA LEU A 71 -11.59 -8.70 4.15
C LEU A 71 -12.72 -7.70 3.89
N HIS A 72 -13.42 -7.84 2.75
CA HIS A 72 -14.57 -6.99 2.43
C HIS A 72 -15.69 -7.12 3.47
N ALA A 73 -16.04 -8.37 3.83
CA ALA A 73 -17.06 -8.61 4.86
C ALA A 73 -16.65 -8.02 6.21
N ALA A 74 -15.39 -8.17 6.62
CA ALA A 74 -14.87 -7.57 7.85
C ALA A 74 -14.92 -6.04 7.82
N ALA A 75 -14.62 -5.42 6.67
CA ALA A 75 -14.70 -3.96 6.50
C ALA A 75 -16.15 -3.45 6.60
N CYS A 76 -17.11 -4.17 6.02
CA CYS A 76 -18.53 -3.87 6.17
C CYS A 76 -18.97 -3.91 7.63
N ARG A 77 -18.52 -4.90 8.41
CA ARG A 77 -18.79 -5.00 9.85
C ARG A 77 -18.13 -3.89 10.67
N ALA A 78 -16.91 -3.50 10.31
CA ALA A 78 -16.15 -2.48 11.03
C ALA A 78 -16.61 -1.04 10.71
N SER A 79 -17.13 -0.82 9.51
CA SER A 79 -17.56 0.49 9.02
C SER A 79 -18.58 1.16 9.96
N LYS A 80 -18.30 2.42 10.30
CA LYS A 80 -19.19 3.28 11.10
C LYS A 80 -19.97 4.30 10.27
N ALA A 81 -19.84 4.24 8.94
CA ALA A 81 -20.45 5.22 8.04
C ALA A 81 -21.99 5.25 8.15
N PRO A 82 -22.63 6.45 8.20
CA PRO A 82 -24.07 6.57 8.31
C PRO A 82 -24.82 5.89 7.15
N GLY A 83 -25.94 5.22 7.45
CA GLY A 83 -26.85 4.69 6.43
C GLY A 83 -26.52 3.31 5.85
N ARG A 84 -25.51 2.60 6.36
CA ARG A 84 -25.25 1.18 6.00
C ARG A 84 -25.88 0.22 7.01
N SER A 85 -26.47 -0.87 6.51
CA SER A 85 -26.84 -2.00 7.37
C SER A 85 -25.57 -2.77 7.76
N SER A 86 -25.55 -3.33 8.97
CA SER A 86 -24.45 -4.17 9.48
C SER A 86 -24.42 -5.57 8.85
N GLU A 87 -25.21 -5.82 7.80
CA GLU A 87 -25.18 -7.09 7.06
C GLU A 87 -23.99 -7.11 6.11
N ALA A 88 -23.44 -8.30 5.84
CA ALA A 88 -22.37 -8.50 4.88
C ALA A 88 -22.84 -8.07 3.48
N ALA A 89 -22.58 -6.80 3.14
CA ALA A 89 -22.89 -6.25 1.83
C ALA A 89 -22.14 -7.04 0.76
N ALA A 90 -22.79 -7.23 -0.39
CA ALA A 90 -22.18 -7.96 -1.49
C ALA A 90 -20.97 -7.21 -2.07
N LEU A 91 -19.89 -7.93 -2.39
CA LEU A 91 -18.80 -7.39 -3.18
C LEU A 91 -19.26 -7.29 -4.64
N HIS A 92 -19.31 -6.08 -5.18
CA HIS A 92 -19.72 -5.84 -6.56
C HIS A 92 -18.50 -5.88 -7.47
N VAL A 93 -18.57 -6.67 -8.54
CA VAL A 93 -17.48 -6.84 -9.52
C VAL A 93 -18.02 -6.60 -10.92
N ALA A 94 -17.65 -5.46 -11.50
CA ALA A 94 -17.93 -5.10 -12.88
C ALA A 94 -16.93 -5.79 -13.83
N LEU A 95 -17.44 -6.57 -14.77
CA LEU A 95 -16.64 -7.33 -15.74
C LEU A 95 -16.36 -6.45 -16.97
N VAL A 96 -15.16 -5.90 -17.05
CA VAL A 96 -14.77 -4.93 -18.08
C VAL A 96 -13.45 -5.34 -18.68
N LYS A 97 -13.36 -5.42 -20.02
CA LYS A 97 -12.11 -5.77 -20.71
C LYS A 97 -10.99 -4.81 -20.29
N GLY A 98 -9.88 -5.38 -19.80
CA GLY A 98 -8.74 -4.62 -19.28
C GLY A 98 -8.96 -3.95 -17.92
N GLY A 99 -10.07 -4.26 -17.22
CA GLY A 99 -10.36 -3.77 -15.89
C GLY A 99 -9.34 -4.25 -14.85
N ASN A 100 -8.87 -3.31 -14.02
CA ASN A 100 -7.80 -3.49 -13.05
C ASN A 100 -7.79 -2.35 -12.00
N HIS A 101 -8.97 -1.86 -11.61
CA HIS A 101 -9.09 -0.75 -10.65
C HIS A 101 -10.39 -0.86 -9.86
N ALA A 102 -10.41 -0.30 -8.64
CA ALA A 102 -11.64 0.00 -7.91
C ALA A 102 -12.30 1.27 -8.46
N ASP A 103 -13.62 1.35 -8.32
CA ASP A 103 -14.44 2.49 -8.76
C ASP A 103 -15.61 2.69 -7.77
N LEU A 104 -16.32 3.81 -7.88
CA LEU A 104 -17.35 4.22 -6.93
C LEU A 104 -18.61 4.67 -7.66
N GLY A 105 -19.75 4.20 -7.16
CA GLY A 105 -21.04 4.68 -7.66
C GLY A 105 -21.49 3.94 -8.91
N PHE A 106 -22.67 3.34 -8.85
CA PHE A 106 -23.32 2.72 -9.99
C PHE A 106 -24.83 2.68 -9.81
N ARG A 107 -25.55 2.31 -10.85
CA ARG A 107 -26.96 1.92 -10.76
C ARG A 107 -27.11 0.48 -11.19
N LEU A 108 -27.74 -0.34 -10.37
CA LEU A 108 -27.87 -1.77 -10.61
C LEU A 108 -29.25 -2.10 -11.17
N ARG A 109 -29.30 -2.61 -12.40
CA ARG A 109 -30.50 -3.14 -13.02
C ARG A 109 -30.66 -4.63 -12.69
N ARG A 110 -31.83 -5.01 -12.18
CA ARG A 110 -32.25 -6.40 -11.94
C ARG A 110 -33.65 -6.61 -12.55
N GLY A 111 -33.70 -7.12 -13.78
CA GLY A 111 -34.96 -7.16 -14.54
C GLY A 111 -35.49 -5.73 -14.76
N ASP A 112 -36.71 -5.46 -14.30
CA ASP A 112 -37.35 -4.15 -14.47
C ASP A 112 -37.02 -3.14 -13.36
N SER A 113 -36.34 -3.55 -12.27
CA SER A 113 -35.95 -2.63 -11.19
C SER A 113 -34.55 -2.07 -11.40
N VAL A 114 -34.37 -0.80 -11.03
CA VAL A 114 -33.07 -0.12 -10.97
C VAL A 114 -32.87 0.41 -9.55
N GLU A 115 -31.74 0.03 -8.95
CA GLU A 115 -31.34 0.47 -7.62
C GLU A 115 -30.16 1.43 -7.73
N ASP A 116 -30.21 2.56 -7.01
CA ASP A 116 -29.14 3.55 -7.00
C ASP A 116 -28.13 3.25 -5.89
N HIS A 117 -26.86 3.17 -6.28
CA HIS A 117 -25.73 2.84 -5.39
C HIS A 117 -24.62 3.90 -5.50
N PRO A 118 -24.89 5.21 -5.31
CA PRO A 118 -23.96 6.31 -5.65
C PRO A 118 -22.68 6.38 -4.80
N ARG A 119 -22.67 5.70 -3.65
CA ARG A 119 -21.54 5.65 -2.70
C ARG A 119 -21.05 4.22 -2.44
N THR A 120 -21.45 3.28 -3.30
CA THR A 120 -21.04 1.88 -3.16
C THR A 120 -19.78 1.66 -3.98
N PRO A 121 -18.65 1.32 -3.35
CA PRO A 121 -17.43 0.97 -4.07
C PRO A 121 -17.58 -0.41 -4.71
N TYR A 122 -16.94 -0.60 -5.86
CA TYR A 122 -16.94 -1.85 -6.61
C TYR A 122 -15.60 -2.06 -7.32
N VAL A 123 -15.33 -3.30 -7.73
CA VAL A 123 -14.12 -3.64 -8.50
C VAL A 123 -14.45 -3.66 -9.98
N ARG A 124 -13.63 -3.04 -10.83
CA ARG A 124 -13.66 -3.22 -12.29
C ARG A 124 -12.57 -4.19 -12.68
N LEU A 125 -12.95 -5.34 -13.21
CA LEU A 125 -12.05 -6.46 -13.43
C LEU A 125 -12.17 -7.04 -14.84
N ASP A 126 -11.04 -7.31 -15.48
CA ASP A 126 -10.99 -8.10 -16.71
C ASP A 126 -11.57 -9.50 -16.45
N PRO A 127 -12.50 -10.01 -17.29
CA PRO A 127 -13.08 -11.34 -17.12
C PRO A 127 -12.10 -12.44 -17.54
N SER A 128 -11.02 -12.61 -16.77
CA SER A 128 -10.00 -13.65 -16.99
C SER A 128 -9.67 -14.37 -15.68
N PRO A 129 -9.26 -15.65 -15.71
CA PRO A 129 -8.85 -16.36 -14.49
C PRO A 129 -7.68 -15.68 -13.76
N ARG A 130 -6.81 -14.97 -14.50
CA ARG A 130 -5.60 -14.36 -13.94
C ARG A 130 -5.91 -13.17 -13.02
N THR A 131 -6.89 -12.35 -13.40
CA THR A 131 -7.26 -11.13 -12.67
C THR A 131 -8.09 -11.41 -11.42
N PHE A 132 -8.74 -12.57 -11.33
CA PHE A 132 -9.50 -12.99 -10.14
C PHE A 132 -8.64 -13.45 -8.96
N GLY A 133 -7.31 -13.55 -9.14
CA GLY A 133 -6.35 -13.83 -8.07
C GLY A 133 -5.93 -12.56 -7.33
N THR A 134 -4.66 -12.18 -7.46
CA THR A 134 -4.06 -11.08 -6.71
C THR A 134 -4.58 -9.69 -7.12
N THR A 135 -4.99 -9.49 -8.38
CA THR A 135 -5.60 -8.21 -8.81
C THR A 135 -6.93 -7.96 -8.10
N LEU A 136 -7.84 -8.94 -8.06
CA LEU A 136 -9.09 -8.81 -7.27
C LEU A 136 -8.80 -8.47 -5.81
N LEU A 137 -7.81 -9.13 -5.20
CA LEU A 137 -7.44 -8.87 -3.81
C LEU A 137 -6.89 -7.44 -3.61
N HIS A 138 -6.02 -6.98 -4.50
CA HIS A 138 -5.50 -5.61 -4.50
C HIS A 138 -6.64 -4.58 -4.61
N GLU A 139 -7.51 -4.71 -5.62
CA GLU A 139 -8.63 -3.78 -5.80
C GLU A 139 -9.64 -3.84 -4.65
N THR A 140 -9.77 -4.99 -4.00
CA THR A 140 -10.60 -5.10 -2.79
C THR A 140 -10.01 -4.29 -1.63
N GLY A 141 -8.69 -4.13 -1.54
CA GLY A 141 -8.05 -3.22 -0.59
C GLY A 141 -8.53 -1.78 -0.74
N HIS A 142 -8.64 -1.28 -1.98
CA HIS A 142 -9.20 0.05 -2.27
C HIS A 142 -10.68 0.12 -1.91
N VAL A 143 -11.49 -0.88 -2.32
CA VAL A 143 -12.93 -0.98 -1.96
C VAL A 143 -13.14 -0.97 -0.44
N VAL A 144 -12.25 -1.60 0.33
CA VAL A 144 -12.26 -1.62 1.78
C VAL A 144 -12.03 -0.23 2.34
N LEU A 145 -10.99 0.49 1.92
CA LEU A 145 -10.74 1.85 2.38
C LEU A 145 -11.90 2.79 2.04
N THR A 146 -12.41 2.74 0.80
CA THR A 146 -13.59 3.53 0.39
C THR A 146 -14.85 3.15 1.17
N THR A 147 -14.98 1.89 1.57
CA THR A 147 -16.06 1.44 2.45
C THR A 147 -15.95 2.10 3.83
N LEU A 148 -14.74 2.13 4.40
CA LEU A 148 -14.50 2.71 5.72
C LEU A 148 -14.66 4.23 5.76
N THR A 149 -14.43 4.93 4.64
CA THR A 149 -14.72 6.38 4.52
C THR A 149 -16.18 6.69 4.18
N GLY A 150 -17.03 5.68 4.01
CA GLY A 150 -18.43 5.88 3.61
C GLY A 150 -18.61 6.36 2.16
N GLY A 151 -17.63 6.08 1.29
CA GLY A 151 -17.62 6.51 -0.11
C GLY A 151 -17.03 7.90 -0.32
N GLU A 152 -16.49 8.55 0.71
CA GLU A 152 -15.81 9.84 0.55
C GLU A 152 -14.35 9.62 0.10
N PRO A 153 -13.85 10.40 -0.88
CA PRO A 153 -12.46 10.29 -1.31
C PRO A 153 -11.52 10.80 -0.22
N LEU A 154 -10.34 10.19 -0.11
CA LEU A 154 -9.26 10.73 0.71
C LEU A 154 -8.65 11.96 0.01
N PRO A 155 -8.30 13.03 0.75
CA PRO A 155 -7.69 14.22 0.16
C PRO A 155 -6.27 13.91 -0.33
N GLY A 156 -5.89 14.41 -1.50
CA GLY A 156 -4.57 14.15 -2.12
C GLY A 156 -4.08 15.33 -2.96
N ARG A 157 -2.77 15.34 -3.29
CA ARG A 157 -2.10 16.39 -4.09
C ARG A 157 -1.54 15.88 -5.44
N ALA A 158 -1.79 14.61 -5.77
CA ALA A 158 -1.41 13.94 -7.01
C ALA A 158 0.09 14.01 -7.34
N ILE A 159 0.98 13.96 -6.34
CA ILE A 159 2.39 14.39 -6.39
C ILE A 159 3.26 13.73 -7.47
N ALA A 160 3.05 12.45 -7.77
CA ALA A 160 3.88 11.71 -8.71
C ALA A 160 3.46 11.93 -10.17
N ALA A 161 4.44 11.93 -11.08
CA ALA A 161 4.22 11.99 -12.52
C ALA A 161 3.97 10.60 -13.14
N LEU A 162 4.24 9.52 -12.42
CA LEU A 162 4.04 8.17 -12.89
C LEU A 162 3.03 7.43 -12.01
N PRO A 163 2.41 6.37 -12.55
CA PRO A 163 1.45 5.59 -11.80
C PRO A 163 2.16 4.76 -10.69
N HIS A 164 1.34 4.35 -9.72
CA HIS A 164 1.65 3.64 -8.47
C HIS A 164 2.56 2.40 -8.56
N SER A 165 3.71 2.44 -7.87
CA SER A 165 4.65 1.32 -7.76
C SER A 165 5.13 1.18 -6.32
N THR A 166 5.65 0.01 -5.95
CA THR A 166 6.15 -0.21 -4.58
C THR A 166 7.25 0.77 -4.17
N ALA A 167 8.07 1.19 -5.14
CA ALA A 167 9.18 2.11 -4.91
C ALA A 167 8.73 3.58 -4.94
N ALA A 168 7.52 3.85 -5.42
CA ALA A 168 7.05 5.18 -5.73
C ALA A 168 6.93 6.07 -4.49
N LEU A 169 7.23 7.35 -4.67
CA LEU A 169 6.90 8.40 -3.72
C LEU A 169 5.74 9.24 -4.28
N THR A 170 4.57 9.09 -3.66
CA THR A 170 3.31 9.72 -4.06
C THR A 170 2.85 10.73 -3.02
N ASP A 171 1.61 11.22 -3.09
CA ASP A 171 1.03 11.89 -1.92
C ASP A 171 0.60 10.88 -0.83
N ARG A 172 0.38 11.41 0.38
CA ARG A 172 0.11 10.63 1.59
C ARG A 172 -1.16 9.76 1.49
N SER A 173 -2.21 10.19 0.80
CA SER A 173 -3.43 9.39 0.67
C SER A 173 -3.28 8.29 -0.36
N THR A 174 -2.63 8.58 -1.49
CA THR A 174 -2.21 7.53 -2.43
C THR A 174 -1.31 6.50 -1.76
N ALA A 175 -0.31 6.94 -0.98
CA ALA A 175 0.61 6.04 -0.29
C ALA A 175 -0.11 5.09 0.69
N LEU A 176 -1.12 5.60 1.41
CA LEU A 176 -2.01 4.77 2.24
C LEU A 176 -2.79 3.77 1.39
N SER A 177 -3.46 4.24 0.33
CA SER A 177 -4.37 3.43 -0.47
C SER A 177 -3.64 2.28 -1.17
N GLU A 178 -2.58 2.61 -1.89
CA GLU A 178 -1.76 1.64 -2.60
C GLU A 178 -0.98 0.76 -1.64
N GLY A 179 -0.42 1.32 -0.56
CA GLY A 179 0.27 0.52 0.44
C GLY A 179 -0.62 -0.53 1.11
N PHE A 180 -1.87 -0.17 1.42
CA PHE A 180 -2.86 -1.11 1.95
C PHE A 180 -3.34 -2.14 0.91
N ALA A 181 -3.36 -1.80 -0.37
CA ALA A 181 -3.69 -2.78 -1.40
C ALA A 181 -2.51 -3.75 -1.64
N ILE A 182 -1.28 -3.23 -1.65
CA ILE A 182 -0.05 -3.98 -1.89
C ILE A 182 0.25 -4.98 -0.76
N HIS A 183 0.04 -4.63 0.52
CA HIS A 183 0.35 -5.58 1.61
C HIS A 183 -0.49 -6.85 1.52
N LEU A 184 -1.70 -6.78 0.95
CA LEU A 184 -2.54 -7.95 0.73
C LEU A 184 -1.94 -8.90 -0.31
N GLU A 185 -1.31 -8.37 -1.36
CA GLU A 185 -0.57 -9.19 -2.33
C GLU A 185 0.66 -9.82 -1.70
N THR A 186 1.38 -9.07 -0.85
CA THR A 186 2.49 -9.60 -0.05
C THR A 186 2.03 -10.75 0.85
N LEU A 187 0.87 -10.62 1.50
CA LEU A 187 0.26 -11.68 2.32
C LEU A 187 -0.16 -12.89 1.49
N ALA A 188 -0.77 -12.67 0.32
CA ALA A 188 -1.11 -13.75 -0.59
C ALA A 188 0.14 -14.54 -1.02
N ALA A 189 1.24 -13.85 -1.34
CA ALA A 189 2.51 -14.50 -1.62
C ALA A 189 3.08 -15.26 -0.41
N HIS A 190 2.97 -14.67 0.78
CA HIS A 190 3.50 -15.23 2.02
C HIS A 190 2.73 -16.45 2.53
N LEU A 191 1.40 -16.44 2.44
CA LEU A 191 0.50 -17.47 3.01
C LEU A 191 -0.13 -18.40 1.97
N GLY A 192 -0.04 -18.04 0.69
CA GLY A 192 -0.68 -18.75 -0.41
C GLY A 192 -0.22 -20.20 -0.52
N THR A 193 -1.17 -21.08 -0.83
CA THR A 193 -0.96 -22.52 -0.98
C THR A 193 -1.38 -23.04 -2.34
N ASP A 194 -1.87 -22.18 -3.25
CA ASP A 194 -2.10 -22.59 -4.62
C ASP A 194 -0.77 -22.66 -5.40
N ALA A 195 -0.71 -23.58 -6.36
CA ALA A 195 0.52 -23.83 -7.11
C ALA A 195 0.96 -22.65 -7.98
N ALA A 196 0.02 -21.81 -8.43
CA ALA A 196 0.32 -20.68 -9.29
C ALA A 196 1.00 -19.55 -8.51
N THR A 197 0.49 -19.21 -7.32
CA THR A 197 1.10 -18.23 -6.41
C THR A 197 2.49 -18.68 -5.97
N ARG A 198 2.67 -19.94 -5.59
CA ARG A 198 4.00 -20.43 -5.19
C ARG A 198 5.00 -20.43 -6.35
N ALA A 199 4.56 -20.75 -7.57
CA ALA A 199 5.41 -20.62 -8.75
C ALA A 199 5.76 -19.16 -9.06
N ALA A 200 4.80 -18.23 -8.91
CA ALA A 200 4.98 -16.82 -9.25
C ALA A 200 5.87 -16.06 -8.25
N TYR A 201 5.71 -16.31 -6.94
CA TYR A 201 6.37 -15.55 -5.88
C TYR A 201 7.50 -16.29 -5.17
N ARG A 202 7.42 -17.63 -5.04
CA ARG A 202 8.40 -18.42 -4.27
C ARG A 202 9.41 -19.16 -5.14
N HIS A 203 9.30 -19.03 -6.46
CA HIS A 203 10.22 -19.68 -7.40
C HIS A 203 10.32 -21.20 -7.19
N GLU A 204 9.23 -21.86 -6.79
CA GLU A 204 9.22 -23.33 -6.64
C GLU A 204 9.45 -24.07 -7.96
N ARG A 205 9.30 -23.38 -9.09
CA ARG A 205 9.66 -23.86 -10.43
C ARG A 205 10.78 -22.99 -10.97
N PHE A 206 11.98 -23.56 -11.06
CA PHE A 206 13.17 -22.87 -11.55
C PHE A 206 13.41 -23.26 -13.02
N GLU A 207 12.73 -22.56 -13.94
CA GLU A 207 12.66 -22.92 -15.36
C GLU A 207 13.54 -22.00 -16.23
N PHE A 208 14.51 -22.60 -16.95
CA PHE A 208 15.30 -21.91 -17.98
C PHE A 208 14.90 -22.34 -19.39
N GLY A 209 15.10 -21.44 -20.35
CA GLY A 209 15.03 -21.74 -21.79
C GLY A 209 13.75 -21.28 -22.49
N LEU A 210 13.72 -21.50 -23.80
CA LEU A 210 12.66 -21.05 -24.72
C LEU A 210 11.23 -21.50 -24.36
N PRO A 211 10.98 -22.72 -23.82
CA PRO A 211 9.62 -23.17 -23.51
C PRO A 211 8.90 -22.32 -22.46
N ALA A 212 9.63 -21.70 -21.52
CA ALA A 212 9.07 -20.86 -20.47
C ALA A 212 8.81 -19.41 -20.93
N GLY A 213 9.25 -19.03 -22.14
CA GLY A 213 8.98 -17.72 -22.74
C GLY A 213 9.34 -16.56 -21.82
N ARG A 214 8.44 -15.58 -21.67
CA ARG A 214 8.62 -14.43 -20.75
C ARG A 214 8.54 -14.82 -19.26
N GLY A 215 8.09 -16.04 -18.95
CA GLY A 215 8.03 -16.58 -17.59
C GLY A 215 9.35 -17.18 -17.11
N ALA A 216 10.29 -17.43 -18.02
CA ALA A 216 11.58 -18.04 -17.73
C ALA A 216 12.40 -17.24 -16.71
N GLU A 217 13.17 -17.95 -15.88
CA GLU A 217 14.08 -17.36 -14.88
C GLU A 217 15.12 -16.42 -15.51
N TYR A 218 15.49 -16.67 -16.76
CA TYR A 218 16.37 -15.79 -17.52
C TYR A 218 15.87 -14.34 -17.60
N PHE A 219 14.55 -14.12 -17.70
CA PHE A 219 13.96 -12.78 -17.79
C PHE A 219 13.59 -12.20 -16.43
N HIS A 220 13.90 -12.86 -15.32
CA HIS A 220 13.36 -12.55 -14.01
C HIS A 220 13.49 -11.07 -13.60
N HIS A 221 14.66 -10.45 -13.82
CA HIS A 221 14.88 -9.04 -13.51
C HIS A 221 14.03 -8.07 -14.36
N ALA A 222 13.80 -8.41 -15.64
CA ALA A 222 12.96 -7.61 -16.53
C ALA A 222 11.47 -7.93 -16.33
N ARG A 223 11.12 -9.17 -16.00
CA ARG A 223 9.73 -9.64 -15.78
C ARG A 223 9.03 -8.80 -14.73
N ASP A 224 9.74 -8.47 -13.66
CA ASP A 224 9.21 -7.62 -12.58
C ASP A 224 8.89 -6.21 -13.05
N LEU A 225 9.69 -5.65 -13.96
CA LEU A 225 9.46 -4.34 -14.57
C LEU A 225 8.40 -4.37 -15.68
N LEU A 226 8.21 -5.52 -16.33
CA LEU A 226 7.18 -5.74 -17.34
C LEU A 226 5.79 -5.91 -16.74
N THR A 227 5.70 -6.22 -15.44
CA THR A 227 4.47 -6.11 -14.68
C THR A 227 4.52 -4.80 -13.92
N PHE A 228 3.66 -3.85 -14.27
CA PHE A 228 3.55 -2.61 -13.48
C PHE A 228 3.33 -2.88 -11.98
N SER A 229 2.67 -4.00 -11.67
CA SER A 229 2.49 -4.52 -10.32
C SER A 229 3.78 -5.02 -9.62
N GLN A 230 4.94 -5.04 -10.27
CA GLN A 230 6.24 -5.47 -9.69
C GLN A 230 6.11 -6.66 -8.72
N THR A 231 5.55 -7.75 -9.23
CA THR A 231 5.10 -8.91 -8.43
C THR A 231 6.15 -9.41 -7.44
N ILE A 232 7.43 -9.40 -7.83
CA ILE A 232 8.53 -9.87 -6.97
C ILE A 232 8.88 -8.81 -5.94
N ALA A 233 9.00 -7.54 -6.34
CA ALA A 233 9.24 -6.44 -5.41
C ALA A 233 8.11 -6.32 -4.35
N ARG A 234 6.85 -6.48 -4.77
CA ARG A 234 5.67 -6.51 -3.88
C ARG A 234 5.74 -7.60 -2.82
N TYR A 235 6.52 -8.67 -3.02
CA TYR A 235 6.73 -9.67 -1.98
C TYR A 235 8.02 -9.45 -1.20
N TYR A 236 9.17 -9.59 -1.86
CA TYR A 236 10.46 -9.62 -1.17
C TYR A 236 10.82 -8.27 -0.58
N GLU A 237 10.67 -7.19 -1.34
CA GLU A 237 11.14 -5.86 -0.91
C GLU A 237 10.21 -5.27 0.16
N VAL A 238 8.90 -5.59 0.10
CA VAL A 238 7.93 -5.22 1.15
C VAL A 238 8.22 -5.98 2.43
N ARG A 239 8.39 -7.31 2.35
CA ARG A 239 8.67 -8.16 3.50
C ARG A 239 9.98 -7.79 4.21
N GLU A 240 11.03 -7.47 3.44
CA GLU A 240 12.35 -7.13 3.98
C GLU A 240 12.50 -5.62 4.29
N ASN A 241 11.43 -4.82 4.14
CA ASN A 241 11.39 -3.38 4.44
C ASN A 241 12.42 -2.54 3.64
N ASN A 242 12.69 -2.93 2.40
CA ASN A 242 13.69 -2.24 1.57
C ASN A 242 13.24 -0.82 1.19
N PHE A 243 11.96 -0.48 1.32
CA PHE A 243 11.41 0.85 1.06
C PHE A 243 11.64 1.86 2.19
N ALA A 244 12.28 1.46 3.29
CA ALA A 244 12.81 2.39 4.28
C ALA A 244 14.09 3.12 3.80
N PHE A 245 14.70 2.64 2.71
CA PHE A 245 15.97 3.11 2.19
C PHE A 245 15.83 3.86 0.86
N GLU A 246 16.79 4.73 0.57
CA GLU A 246 16.83 5.49 -0.68
C GLU A 246 17.08 4.60 -1.91
N SER A 247 16.75 5.12 -3.10
CA SER A 247 17.10 4.46 -4.35
C SER A 247 18.63 4.43 -4.52
N ALA A 248 19.16 3.30 -4.98
CA ALA A 248 20.56 3.22 -5.40
C ALA A 248 20.82 4.01 -6.70
N CYS A 249 19.78 4.27 -7.51
CA CYS A 249 19.92 5.06 -8.72
C CYS A 249 20.06 6.56 -8.37
N ARG A 250 21.25 7.10 -8.62
CA ARG A 250 21.55 8.54 -8.48
C ARG A 250 21.67 9.24 -9.83
N GLU A 251 21.45 8.54 -10.94
CA GLU A 251 21.48 9.11 -12.29
C GLU A 251 20.18 9.90 -12.60
N PRO A 252 20.19 10.82 -13.60
CA PRO A 252 19.02 11.62 -13.98
C PRO A 252 17.92 10.81 -14.70
N ASP A 253 17.37 9.81 -14.02
CA ASP A 253 16.38 8.87 -14.55
C ASP A 253 15.21 8.69 -13.57
N TYR A 254 14.12 9.42 -13.84
CA TYR A 254 12.92 9.37 -13.02
C TYR A 254 12.30 7.97 -12.97
N VAL A 255 12.22 7.27 -14.11
CA VAL A 255 11.57 5.96 -14.20
C VAL A 255 12.34 4.97 -13.34
N ARG A 256 13.68 4.92 -13.48
CA ARG A 256 14.50 4.03 -12.65
C ARG A 256 14.43 4.37 -11.17
N VAL A 257 14.42 5.65 -10.80
CA VAL A 257 14.27 6.04 -9.40
C VAL A 257 12.94 5.56 -8.81
N GLN A 258 11.84 5.65 -9.57
CA GLN A 258 10.50 5.28 -9.13
C GLN A 258 10.12 3.81 -9.35
N PHE A 259 10.90 3.00 -10.08
CA PHE A 259 10.60 1.58 -10.33
C PHE A 259 11.71 0.63 -9.86
N GLU A 260 12.97 1.03 -9.87
CA GLU A 260 14.05 0.08 -9.63
C GLU A 260 14.05 -0.38 -8.16
N LYS A 261 14.28 -1.69 -7.97
CA LYS A 261 14.35 -2.32 -6.66
C LYS A 261 15.66 -2.07 -5.91
N SER A 262 16.71 -1.67 -6.62
CA SER A 262 18.04 -1.43 -6.03
C SER A 262 17.99 -0.32 -4.98
N ARG A 263 18.42 -0.63 -3.75
CA ARG A 263 18.44 0.31 -2.60
C ARG A 263 19.83 0.62 -2.11
N ASP A 264 19.98 1.85 -1.62
CA ASP A 264 21.15 2.29 -0.88
C ASP A 264 20.91 2.09 0.62
N PHE A 265 21.30 0.93 1.14
CA PHE A 265 21.10 0.57 2.55
C PHE A 265 21.92 1.43 3.53
N ALA A 266 22.80 2.32 3.04
CA ALA A 266 23.52 3.29 3.88
C ALA A 266 22.77 4.61 4.08
N THR A 267 21.61 4.79 3.41
CA THR A 267 20.85 6.04 3.43
C THR A 267 19.37 5.75 3.64
N LEU A 268 18.86 6.14 4.82
CA LEU A 268 17.43 6.04 5.13
C LEU A 268 16.64 7.13 4.42
N ARG A 269 15.40 6.81 4.07
CA ARG A 269 14.40 7.81 3.71
C ARG A 269 14.02 8.63 4.94
N SER A 270 13.77 9.91 4.72
CA SER A 270 13.25 10.82 5.75
C SER A 270 11.80 10.49 6.14
N ALA A 271 11.33 11.02 7.26
CA ALA A 271 9.96 10.85 7.73
C ALA A 271 8.90 11.23 6.66
N ASN A 272 9.09 12.33 5.93
CA ASN A 272 8.18 12.71 4.83
C ASN A 272 8.19 11.68 3.70
N GLN A 273 9.37 11.17 3.32
CA GLN A 273 9.50 10.17 2.27
C GLN A 273 8.85 8.84 2.66
N LEU A 274 9.00 8.39 3.90
CA LEU A 274 8.32 7.19 4.40
C LEU A 274 6.79 7.34 4.33
N LEU A 275 6.26 8.50 4.74
CA LEU A 275 4.81 8.75 4.69
C LEU A 275 4.25 9.00 3.29
N GLN A 276 5.11 9.10 2.28
CA GLN A 276 4.75 9.18 0.87
C GLN A 276 5.11 7.91 0.09
N SER A 277 5.62 6.88 0.77
CA SER A 277 6.08 5.65 0.15
C SER A 277 5.02 4.56 0.21
N GLU A 278 4.45 4.19 -0.93
CA GLU A 278 3.49 3.08 -1.04
C GLU A 278 4.06 1.78 -0.43
N GLY A 279 5.31 1.45 -0.76
CA GLY A 279 5.99 0.26 -0.23
C GLY A 279 6.25 0.30 1.28
N PHE A 280 6.33 1.48 1.91
CA PHE A 280 6.54 1.57 3.35
C PHE A 280 5.24 1.31 4.11
N TYR A 281 4.12 1.87 3.64
CA TYR A 281 2.79 1.51 4.14
C TYR A 281 2.53 0.02 3.97
N ALA A 282 2.89 -0.55 2.81
CA ALA A 282 2.76 -1.97 2.57
C ALA A 282 3.57 -2.81 3.58
N SER A 283 4.83 -2.43 3.85
CA SER A 283 5.68 -3.09 4.83
C SER A 283 5.08 -3.01 6.24
N PHE A 284 4.54 -1.85 6.60
CA PHE A 284 3.88 -1.63 7.89
C PHE A 284 2.66 -2.53 8.07
N PHE A 285 1.70 -2.51 7.15
CA PHE A 285 0.49 -3.34 7.27
C PHE A 285 0.79 -4.83 7.15
N PHE A 286 1.78 -5.21 6.34
CA PHE A 286 2.27 -6.59 6.28
C PHE A 286 2.84 -7.03 7.63
N ALA A 287 3.77 -6.27 8.21
CA ALA A 287 4.37 -6.57 9.51
C ALA A 287 3.29 -6.64 10.61
N LEU A 288 2.33 -5.72 10.60
CA LEU A 288 1.21 -5.72 11.54
C LEU A 288 0.34 -6.98 11.41
N ALA A 289 0.17 -7.51 10.20
CA ALA A 289 -0.56 -8.76 9.96
C ALA A 289 0.18 -10.01 10.44
N VAL A 290 1.52 -10.04 10.35
CA VAL A 290 2.31 -11.27 10.52
C VAL A 290 3.20 -11.31 11.77
N ALA A 291 3.42 -10.20 12.46
CA ALA A 291 4.40 -10.13 13.55
C ALA A 291 4.12 -11.18 14.64
N GLY A 292 5.20 -11.75 15.18
CA GLY A 292 5.19 -12.80 16.19
C GLY A 292 6.41 -13.74 16.05
N ASP A 293 6.58 -14.63 17.02
CA ASP A 293 7.78 -15.47 17.18
C ASP A 293 7.86 -16.69 16.22
N GLY A 294 6.91 -16.83 15.29
CA GLY A 294 6.85 -17.99 14.39
C GLY A 294 5.99 -17.74 13.16
N PRO A 295 5.94 -18.70 12.23
CA PRO A 295 5.14 -18.56 11.01
C PRO A 295 3.68 -18.24 11.34
N PRO A 296 3.11 -17.17 10.77
CA PRO A 296 1.73 -16.78 11.07
C PRO A 296 0.75 -17.83 10.54
N THR A 297 -0.24 -18.20 11.35
CA THR A 297 -1.39 -18.98 10.88
C THR A 297 -2.37 -18.08 10.14
N ARG A 298 -3.16 -18.65 9.22
CA ARG A 298 -4.20 -17.89 8.51
C ARG A 298 -5.20 -17.25 9.47
N GLU A 299 -5.63 -18.00 10.48
CA GLU A 299 -6.53 -17.53 11.54
C GLU A 299 -5.98 -16.29 12.26
N ARG A 300 -4.71 -16.34 12.70
CA ARG A 300 -4.07 -15.19 13.36
C ARG A 300 -4.00 -13.97 12.43
N VAL A 301 -3.72 -14.16 11.15
CA VAL A 301 -3.69 -13.07 10.17
C VAL A 301 -5.07 -12.46 9.98
N PHE A 302 -6.11 -13.28 9.86
CA PHE A 302 -7.49 -12.79 9.77
C PHE A 302 -7.90 -12.02 11.03
N ASP A 303 -7.61 -12.55 12.22
CA ASP A 303 -7.89 -11.85 13.48
C ASP A 303 -7.18 -10.48 13.55
N ARG A 304 -5.93 -10.42 13.07
CA ARG A 304 -5.17 -9.17 12.99
C ARG A 304 -5.76 -8.21 11.98
N HIS A 305 -6.23 -8.67 10.82
CA HIS A 305 -6.93 -7.82 9.85
C HIS A 305 -8.23 -7.26 10.42
N GLU A 306 -9.03 -8.06 11.13
CA GLU A 306 -10.24 -7.53 11.77
C GLU A 306 -9.93 -6.41 12.76
N ARG A 307 -8.83 -6.53 13.53
CA ARG A 307 -8.35 -5.45 14.41
C ARG A 307 -7.91 -4.22 13.63
N MET A 308 -7.08 -4.41 12.60
CA MET A 308 -6.64 -3.33 11.72
C MET A 308 -7.82 -2.57 11.11
N LEU A 309 -8.84 -3.29 10.62
CA LEU A 309 -10.03 -2.68 10.04
C LEU A 309 -10.85 -1.90 11.06
N ARG A 310 -10.94 -2.36 12.32
CA ARG A 310 -11.57 -1.59 13.40
C ARG A 310 -10.82 -0.30 13.71
N TRP A 311 -9.48 -0.34 13.71
CA TRP A 311 -8.67 0.87 13.90
C TRP A 311 -8.75 1.83 12.71
N LEU A 312 -8.72 1.33 11.48
CA LEU A 312 -8.93 2.14 10.28
C LEU A 312 -10.33 2.75 10.28
N ALA A 313 -11.38 1.99 10.62
CA ALA A 313 -12.74 2.49 10.71
C ALA A 313 -12.88 3.59 11.77
N GLU A 314 -12.19 3.46 12.90
CA GLU A 314 -12.14 4.49 13.93
C GLU A 314 -11.42 5.75 13.45
N MET A 315 -10.26 5.60 12.80
CA MET A 315 -9.50 6.71 12.24
C MET A 315 -10.29 7.46 11.15
N LEU A 316 -11.01 6.72 10.31
CA LEU A 316 -11.74 7.24 9.14
C LEU A 316 -13.20 7.60 9.43
N ALA A 317 -13.68 7.44 10.66
CA ALA A 317 -15.06 7.78 11.04
C ALA A 317 -15.38 9.27 10.85
N SER A 318 -14.36 10.13 10.83
CA SER A 318 -14.44 11.52 10.39
C SER A 318 -13.26 11.76 9.46
N PRO A 319 -13.43 11.49 8.15
CA PRO A 319 -12.32 11.47 7.22
C PRO A 319 -11.63 12.85 7.22
N PRO A 320 -10.29 12.88 7.30
CA PRO A 320 -9.55 14.13 7.22
C PRO A 320 -9.84 14.84 5.90
N THR A 321 -9.97 16.17 5.95
CA THR A 321 -10.13 17.01 4.75
C THR A 321 -8.80 17.59 4.27
N ASP A 322 -7.76 17.53 5.10
CA ASP A 322 -6.43 18.07 4.81
C ASP A 322 -5.61 17.08 3.96
N PRO A 323 -5.20 17.43 2.73
CA PRO A 323 -4.32 16.62 1.90
C PRO A 323 -2.99 16.26 2.56
N ASP A 324 -2.53 17.07 3.52
CA ASP A 324 -1.29 16.85 4.25
C ASP A 324 -1.46 15.94 5.47
N THR A 325 -2.61 15.29 5.65
CA THR A 325 -2.80 14.36 6.77
C THR A 325 -1.78 13.21 6.73
N PRO A 326 -1.00 12.99 7.81
CA PRO A 326 -0.08 11.85 7.89
C PRO A 326 -0.83 10.59 8.35
N PHE A 327 -1.61 9.99 7.44
CA PHE A 327 -2.54 8.89 7.74
C PHE A 327 -1.95 7.75 8.57
N LEU A 328 -0.72 7.31 8.30
CA LEU A 328 -0.10 6.26 9.11
C LEU A 328 0.09 6.66 10.58
N LEU A 329 0.45 7.92 10.84
CA LEU A 329 0.63 8.39 12.22
C LEU A 329 -0.72 8.58 12.92
N GLU A 330 -1.75 9.02 12.19
CA GLU A 330 -3.13 9.06 12.70
C GLU A 330 -3.65 7.65 13.01
N PHE A 331 -3.32 6.66 12.18
CA PHE A 331 -3.63 5.26 12.42
C PHE A 331 -2.94 4.77 13.71
N VAL A 332 -1.64 5.03 13.86
CA VAL A 332 -0.87 4.66 15.06
C VAL A 332 -1.48 5.32 16.30
N LYS A 333 -1.71 6.64 16.29
CA LYS A 333 -2.38 7.35 17.40
C LYS A 333 -3.75 6.76 17.73
N THR A 334 -4.51 6.37 16.72
CA THR A 334 -5.80 5.70 16.89
C THR A 334 -5.63 4.37 17.60
N CYS A 335 -4.68 3.53 17.18
CA CYS A 335 -4.35 2.26 17.83
C CYS A 335 -4.00 2.47 19.31
N LEU A 336 -3.10 3.42 19.61
CA LEU A 336 -2.66 3.72 20.98
C LEU A 336 -3.83 4.15 21.87
N ARG A 337 -4.79 4.89 21.32
CA ARG A 337 -5.98 5.35 22.05
C ARG A 337 -6.98 4.23 22.32
N VAL A 338 -7.27 3.38 21.32
CA VAL A 338 -8.38 2.41 21.40
C VAL A 338 -7.96 1.00 21.76
N SER A 339 -6.66 0.69 21.73
CA SER A 339 -6.11 -0.63 22.04
C SER A 339 -4.76 -0.50 22.75
N PRO A 340 -4.76 0.04 24.00
CA PRO A 340 -3.52 0.28 24.75
C PRO A 340 -2.70 -1.00 24.99
N ASP A 341 -3.36 -2.16 25.09
CA ASP A 341 -2.69 -3.46 25.26
C ASP A 341 -1.87 -3.89 24.03
N GLU A 342 -2.18 -3.35 22.84
CA GLU A 342 -1.45 -3.61 21.58
C GLU A 342 -0.53 -2.43 21.19
N ALA A 343 -0.52 -1.35 21.99
CA ALA A 343 0.22 -0.13 21.67
C ALA A 343 1.73 -0.38 21.50
N GLU A 344 2.33 -1.19 22.37
CA GLU A 344 3.76 -1.46 22.31
C GLU A 344 4.16 -2.16 21.00
N GLU A 345 3.41 -3.19 20.57
CA GLU A 345 3.69 -3.92 19.33
C GLU A 345 3.56 -3.01 18.10
N VAL A 346 2.51 -2.18 18.05
CA VAL A 346 2.29 -1.25 16.92
C VAL A 346 3.41 -0.20 16.85
N VAL A 347 3.83 0.35 17.99
CA VAL A 347 4.94 1.32 18.06
C VAL A 347 6.26 0.65 17.68
N ASP A 348 6.54 -0.55 18.17
CA ASP A 348 7.74 -1.30 17.82
C ASP A 348 7.81 -1.56 16.32
N ILE A 349 6.71 -2.00 15.68
CA ILE A 349 6.65 -2.20 14.23
C ILE A 349 6.97 -0.90 13.48
N LEU A 350 6.35 0.22 13.85
CA LEU A 350 6.63 1.51 13.22
C LEU A 350 8.10 1.90 13.37
N LEU A 351 8.66 1.79 14.58
CA LEU A 351 10.02 2.21 14.88
C LEU A 351 11.08 1.30 14.23
N ASP A 352 10.81 -0.01 14.18
CA ASP A 352 11.71 -0.99 13.57
C ASP A 352 11.75 -0.83 12.05
N LEU A 353 10.59 -0.62 11.42
CA LEU A 353 10.52 -0.39 9.97
C LEU A 353 11.06 0.99 9.58
N SER A 354 10.77 2.03 10.38
CA SER A 354 11.25 3.39 10.11
C SER A 354 12.67 3.64 10.58
N HIS A 355 13.28 2.68 11.28
CA HIS A 355 14.60 2.82 11.88
C HIS A 355 14.72 4.04 12.82
N GLY A 356 13.60 4.49 13.41
CA GLY A 356 13.54 5.62 14.35
C GLY A 356 13.53 7.02 13.72
N VAL A 357 13.45 7.15 12.39
CA VAL A 357 13.57 8.47 11.73
C VAL A 357 12.44 9.44 12.08
N PHE A 358 11.31 8.99 12.60
CA PHE A 358 10.25 9.88 13.08
C PHE A 358 10.60 10.58 14.41
N VAL A 359 11.47 9.98 15.22
CA VAL A 359 11.70 10.39 16.61
C VAL A 359 13.06 11.06 16.79
N ASP A 360 14.10 10.55 16.13
CA ASP A 360 15.48 10.93 16.42
C ASP A 360 16.22 11.42 15.16
N PRO A 361 16.72 12.68 15.15
CA PRO A 361 17.52 13.19 14.03
C PRO A 361 18.85 12.43 13.85
N GLY A 362 19.37 11.76 14.88
CA GLY A 362 20.57 10.94 14.84
C GLY A 362 20.36 9.50 14.34
N ALA A 363 19.11 9.06 14.17
CA ALA A 363 18.78 7.69 13.77
C ALA A 363 19.47 7.26 12.46
N GLU A 364 19.44 8.13 11.44
CA GLU A 364 20.07 7.86 10.14
C GLU A 364 21.56 7.61 10.26
N LYS A 365 22.26 8.46 11.03
CA LYS A 365 23.70 8.31 11.26
C LYS A 365 24.00 6.99 11.98
N LEU A 366 23.23 6.65 13.01
CA LEU A 366 23.40 5.43 13.78
C LEU A 366 23.29 4.17 12.90
N TRP A 367 22.25 4.11 12.06
CA TRP A 367 22.04 3.00 11.14
C TRP A 367 23.07 2.95 10.01
N ARG A 368 23.47 4.10 9.46
CA ARG A 368 24.54 4.18 8.47
C ARG A 368 25.87 3.64 9.01
N GLU A 369 26.25 4.05 10.22
CA GLU A 369 27.48 3.57 10.87
C GLU A 369 27.43 2.05 11.10
N HIS A 370 26.29 1.52 11.56
CA HIS A 370 26.07 0.08 11.69
C HIS A 370 26.24 -0.66 10.36
N TYR A 371 25.56 -0.19 9.30
CA TYR A 371 25.62 -0.81 7.98
C TYR A 371 27.03 -0.80 7.40
N LEU A 372 27.75 0.32 7.49
CA LEU A 372 29.12 0.43 6.97
C LEU A 372 30.11 -0.44 7.76
N ALA A 373 29.91 -0.62 9.07
CA ALA A 373 30.68 -1.58 9.86
C ALA A 373 30.39 -3.02 9.42
N ALA A 374 29.11 -3.38 9.22
CA ALA A 374 28.71 -4.70 8.74
C ALA A 374 29.29 -5.02 7.34
N LEU A 375 29.25 -4.05 6.41
CA LEU A 375 29.83 -4.20 5.07
C LEU A 375 31.34 -4.50 5.09
N ARG A 376 32.04 -4.02 6.13
CA ARG A 376 33.47 -4.24 6.35
C ARG A 376 33.77 -5.45 7.23
N LEU A 377 32.74 -6.16 7.69
CA LEU A 377 32.83 -7.21 8.72
C LEU A 377 33.54 -6.72 10.01
N ASP A 378 33.39 -5.42 10.31
CA ASP A 378 33.98 -4.79 11.49
C ASP A 378 33.09 -4.99 12.71
N VAL A 379 33.14 -6.21 13.26
CA VAL A 379 32.32 -6.66 14.39
C VAL A 379 32.47 -5.74 15.61
N GLY A 380 33.65 -5.15 15.82
CA GLY A 380 33.92 -4.26 16.95
C GLY A 380 33.21 -2.90 16.87
N ASN A 381 32.79 -2.48 15.68
CA ASN A 381 32.08 -1.22 15.45
C ASN A 381 30.60 -1.39 15.10
N LEU A 382 30.06 -2.62 15.18
CA LEU A 382 28.63 -2.86 15.02
C LEU A 382 27.85 -2.17 16.15
N LYS A 383 26.92 -1.26 15.78
CA LYS A 383 26.11 -0.48 16.72
C LYS A 383 24.93 -1.21 17.35
N MET A 384 25.00 -2.54 17.51
CA MET A 384 23.85 -3.35 17.92
C MET A 384 23.31 -2.95 19.31
N VAL A 385 24.21 -2.66 20.26
CA VAL A 385 23.82 -2.27 21.63
C VAL A 385 23.23 -0.86 21.63
N GLU A 386 23.87 0.07 20.93
CA GLU A 386 23.39 1.45 20.82
C GLU A 386 22.04 1.53 20.11
N ILE A 387 21.82 0.74 19.06
CA ILE A 387 20.53 0.63 18.37
C ILE A 387 19.46 0.06 19.31
N ALA A 388 19.76 -0.99 20.07
CA ALA A 388 18.80 -1.57 21.01
C ALA A 388 18.40 -0.57 22.12
N GLN A 389 19.36 0.22 22.62
CA GLN A 389 19.13 1.28 23.60
C GLN A 389 18.29 2.42 23.00
N ALA A 390 18.64 2.87 21.79
CA ALA A 390 17.91 3.91 21.07
C ALA A 390 16.46 3.48 20.82
N ARG A 391 16.24 2.25 20.31
CA ARG A 391 14.92 1.66 20.11
C ARG A 391 14.07 1.67 21.38
N ALA A 392 14.63 1.23 22.51
CA ALA A 392 13.91 1.25 23.79
C ALA A 392 13.54 2.68 24.23
N SER A 393 14.44 3.65 24.03
CA SER A 393 14.19 5.06 24.32
C SER A 393 13.10 5.65 23.41
N TRP A 394 13.19 5.43 22.10
CA TRP A 394 12.21 5.92 21.13
C TRP A 394 10.81 5.40 21.44
N ARG A 395 10.68 4.09 21.74
CA ARG A 395 9.41 3.50 22.16
C ARG A 395 8.85 4.20 23.39
N ALA A 396 9.65 4.37 24.43
CA ALA A 396 9.20 5.05 25.66
C ALA A 396 8.74 6.49 25.38
N THR A 397 9.47 7.23 24.53
CA THR A 397 9.08 8.58 24.11
C THR A 397 7.73 8.59 23.39
N VAL A 398 7.55 7.72 22.38
CA VAL A 398 6.30 7.66 21.59
C VAL A 398 5.10 7.25 22.44
N LEU A 399 5.25 6.26 23.32
CA LEU A 399 4.17 5.84 24.22
C LEU A 399 3.77 6.94 25.21
N SER A 400 4.72 7.79 25.62
CA SER A 400 4.46 8.92 26.51
C SER A 400 3.83 10.13 25.81
N ASP A 401 4.26 10.43 24.58
CA ASP A 401 3.74 11.51 23.75
C ASP A 401 3.83 11.12 22.26
N PRO A 402 2.73 10.60 21.67
CA PRO A 402 2.69 10.23 20.27
C PRO A 402 2.92 11.40 19.30
N ASN A 403 2.79 12.65 19.76
CA ASN A 403 3.01 13.81 18.89
C ASN A 403 4.49 14.00 18.51
N VAL A 404 5.42 13.33 19.20
CA VAL A 404 6.84 13.30 18.80
C VAL A 404 7.03 12.84 17.35
N LEU A 405 6.17 11.93 16.87
CA LEU A 405 6.23 11.36 15.51
C LEU A 405 6.04 12.42 14.40
N TYR A 406 5.47 13.58 14.75
CA TYR A 406 5.11 14.65 13.81
C TYR A 406 6.21 15.71 13.69
N GLN A 407 7.17 15.74 14.62
CA GLN A 407 8.13 16.85 14.76
C GLN A 407 9.05 17.02 13.55
N ARG A 408 9.20 15.99 12.73
CA ARG A 408 10.06 15.98 11.54
C ARG A 408 9.29 16.07 10.23
N LEU A 409 7.97 16.30 10.28
CA LEU A 409 7.14 16.41 9.09
C LEU A 409 7.10 17.83 8.55
N GLY A 410 7.03 17.92 7.22
CA GLY A 410 6.74 19.15 6.50
C GLY A 410 5.41 19.03 5.75
N PRO A 411 4.92 20.13 5.17
CA PRO A 411 3.82 20.09 4.22
C PRO A 411 4.26 19.37 2.93
N GLN A 412 3.29 18.90 2.15
CA GLN A 412 3.57 18.39 0.82
C GLN A 412 3.53 19.54 -0.17
N VAL A 413 4.66 19.82 -0.84
CA VAL A 413 4.76 20.96 -1.76
C VAL A 413 5.08 20.45 -3.15
N ARG A 414 4.03 20.28 -3.96
CA ARG A 414 4.12 19.83 -5.35
C ARG A 414 4.93 20.83 -6.18
N CYS A 415 5.89 20.30 -6.92
CA CYS A 415 6.67 21.00 -7.92
C CYS A 415 6.60 20.23 -9.25
N GLU A 416 6.33 20.94 -10.33
CA GLU A 416 6.37 20.43 -11.69
C GLU A 416 7.55 21.04 -12.46
N VAL A 417 8.13 20.27 -13.38
CA VAL A 417 9.23 20.66 -14.27
C VAL A 417 8.78 20.51 -15.72
N PRO A 418 8.07 21.51 -16.28
CA PRO A 418 7.42 21.40 -17.60
C PRO A 418 8.37 21.15 -18.77
N ALA A 419 9.63 21.56 -18.64
CA ALA A 419 10.66 21.34 -19.65
C ALA A 419 11.11 19.87 -19.73
N ARG A 420 10.65 19.01 -18.82
CA ARG A 420 10.93 17.58 -18.79
C ARG A 420 9.63 16.81 -18.76
N THR A 421 9.53 15.84 -19.66
CA THR A 421 8.42 14.90 -19.68
C THR A 421 8.89 13.51 -19.31
N VAL A 422 7.99 12.74 -18.72
CA VAL A 422 8.16 11.34 -18.36
C VAL A 422 7.15 10.54 -19.15
N GLU A 423 7.60 9.49 -19.82
CA GLU A 423 6.76 8.64 -20.67
C GLU A 423 6.87 7.18 -20.23
N LEU A 424 5.72 6.55 -19.98
CA LEU A 424 5.59 5.10 -19.96
C LEU A 424 4.78 4.69 -21.19
N VAL A 425 5.46 4.11 -22.17
CA VAL A 425 4.89 3.78 -23.51
C VAL A 425 3.56 3.03 -23.42
N ALA A 426 3.38 2.19 -22.39
CA ALA A 426 2.15 1.41 -22.21
C ALA A 426 0.95 2.19 -21.63
N LEU A 427 1.18 3.36 -21.03
CA LEU A 427 0.21 4.09 -20.20
C LEU A 427 -0.21 5.43 -20.79
N GLY A 428 0.08 5.65 -22.07
CA GLY A 428 -0.41 6.78 -22.84
C GLY A 428 0.59 7.93 -22.94
N PRO A 429 0.13 9.18 -22.99
CA PRO A 429 0.97 10.32 -23.34
C PRO A 429 2.00 10.63 -22.26
N ALA A 430 3.13 11.20 -22.68
CA ALA A 430 4.12 11.73 -21.76
C ALA A 430 3.52 12.87 -20.92
N VAL A 431 3.86 12.90 -19.63
CA VAL A 431 3.40 13.92 -18.68
C VAL A 431 4.59 14.70 -18.12
N PRO A 432 4.39 15.95 -17.64
CA PRO A 432 5.48 16.70 -17.00
C PRO A 432 6.07 15.95 -15.81
N LEU A 433 7.38 16.08 -15.62
CA LEU A 433 8.04 15.64 -14.40
C LEU A 433 7.42 16.38 -13.20
N ALA A 434 7.05 15.64 -12.15
CA ALA A 434 6.48 16.17 -10.93
C ALA A 434 7.02 15.42 -9.70
N PHE A 435 7.18 16.15 -8.60
CA PHE A 435 7.65 15.64 -7.31
C PHE A 435 7.25 16.58 -6.17
N ASP A 436 7.44 16.15 -4.93
CA ASP A 436 7.37 17.01 -3.75
C ASP A 436 8.78 17.41 -3.29
N ILE A 437 9.00 18.70 -3.04
CA ILE A 437 10.32 19.23 -2.66
C ILE A 437 10.86 18.61 -1.37
N ASN A 438 9.98 18.13 -0.49
CA ASN A 438 10.31 17.51 0.78
C ASN A 438 10.60 16.00 0.68
N THR A 439 10.42 15.40 -0.49
CA THR A 439 10.62 13.95 -0.69
C THR A 439 11.37 13.57 -1.95
N VAL A 440 11.56 14.52 -2.88
CA VAL A 440 12.28 14.34 -4.14
C VAL A 440 13.63 13.66 -3.95
N GLN A 441 13.88 12.61 -4.71
CA GLN A 441 15.12 11.86 -4.64
C GLN A 441 16.20 12.50 -5.52
N GLU A 442 17.46 12.26 -5.19
CA GLU A 442 18.60 12.91 -5.88
C GLU A 442 18.60 12.68 -7.40
N GLY A 443 18.33 11.45 -7.85
CA GLY A 443 18.25 11.15 -9.29
C GLY A 443 17.16 11.96 -10.01
N VAL A 444 16.05 12.26 -9.33
CA VAL A 444 15.00 13.13 -9.87
C VAL A 444 15.46 14.58 -9.94
N LEU A 445 16.13 15.09 -8.90
CA LEU A 445 16.71 16.44 -8.91
C LEU A 445 17.72 16.62 -10.06
N ARG A 446 18.54 15.60 -10.34
CA ARG A 446 19.50 15.63 -11.45
C ARG A 446 18.85 15.65 -12.83
N ALA A 447 17.59 15.23 -12.94
CA ALA A 447 16.83 15.32 -14.18
C ALA A 447 16.30 16.75 -14.47
N VAL A 448 16.28 17.62 -13.46
CA VAL A 448 15.86 19.02 -13.59
C VAL A 448 16.91 19.80 -14.39
N PRO A 449 16.54 20.45 -15.51
CA PRO A 449 17.47 21.27 -16.28
C PRO A 449 18.09 22.39 -15.42
N ASP A 450 19.29 22.83 -15.77
CA ASP A 450 19.98 23.98 -15.17
C ASP A 450 20.25 23.89 -13.65
N LEU A 451 19.92 22.78 -12.99
CA LEU A 451 20.21 22.56 -11.58
C LEU A 451 21.64 21.98 -11.44
N SER A 452 22.53 22.73 -10.79
CA SER A 452 23.92 22.31 -10.58
C SER A 452 24.05 21.29 -9.45
N ALA A 453 25.13 20.50 -9.47
CA ALA A 453 25.42 19.54 -8.39
C ALA A 453 25.49 20.20 -7.00
N ALA A 454 26.00 21.43 -6.92
CA ALA A 454 26.09 22.18 -5.67
C ALA A 454 24.70 22.66 -5.18
N GLU A 455 23.79 23.03 -6.09
CA GLU A 455 22.41 23.34 -5.72
C GLU A 455 21.65 22.09 -5.24
N ILE A 456 21.87 20.93 -5.87
CA ILE A 456 21.30 19.65 -5.46
C ILE A 456 21.79 19.26 -4.06
N GLU A 457 23.10 19.32 -3.82
CA GLU A 457 23.68 19.02 -2.51
C GLU A 457 23.12 19.94 -1.42
N ARG A 458 23.05 21.26 -1.68
CA ARG A 458 22.44 22.22 -0.76
C ARG A 458 20.97 21.92 -0.50
N TRP A 459 20.19 21.60 -1.53
CA TRP A 459 18.78 21.24 -1.39
C TRP A 459 18.61 20.04 -0.45
N LEU A 460 19.34 18.96 -0.71
CA LEU A 460 19.27 17.73 0.10
C LEU A 460 19.73 17.99 1.54
N ALA A 461 20.81 18.74 1.74
CA ALA A 461 21.33 19.10 3.05
C ALA A 461 20.35 19.97 3.85
N GLU A 462 19.79 21.01 3.24
CA GLU A 462 18.81 21.88 3.89
C GLU A 462 17.53 21.12 4.25
N ARG A 463 17.02 20.29 3.33
CA ARG A 463 15.87 19.43 3.60
C ARG A 463 16.11 18.49 4.79
N HIS A 464 17.29 17.87 4.85
CA HIS A 464 17.66 16.97 5.95
C HIS A 464 17.71 17.68 7.30
N ARG A 465 18.15 18.96 7.34
CA ARG A 465 18.13 19.78 8.56
C ARG A 465 16.72 20.07 9.04
N ARG A 466 15.84 20.53 8.13
CA ARG A 466 14.42 20.69 8.37
C ARG A 466 13.65 20.71 7.04
N PRO A 467 12.44 20.12 6.97
CA PRO A 467 11.58 20.24 5.80
C PRO A 467 11.34 21.69 5.40
N PHE A 468 11.15 21.92 4.11
CA PHE A 468 10.73 23.22 3.59
C PHE A 468 9.26 23.44 3.89
N SER A 469 8.91 24.65 4.34
CA SER A 469 7.51 25.00 4.66
C SER A 469 6.73 25.52 3.44
N SER A 470 7.42 26.04 2.42
CA SER A 470 6.80 26.58 1.21
C SER A 470 7.83 26.67 0.08
N PRO A 471 7.39 26.97 -1.16
CA PRO A 471 8.32 27.32 -2.23
C PRO A 471 9.20 28.53 -1.90
N GLY A 472 8.72 29.46 -1.07
CA GLY A 472 9.51 30.61 -0.62
C GLY A 472 10.69 30.20 0.28
N ASP A 473 10.44 29.34 1.27
CA ASP A 473 11.48 28.82 2.18
C ASP A 473 12.55 28.02 1.42
N LEU A 474 12.15 27.27 0.38
CA LEU A 474 13.10 26.59 -0.51
C LEU A 474 14.05 27.58 -1.21
N ARG A 475 13.50 28.62 -1.86
CA ARG A 475 14.30 29.60 -2.60
C ARG A 475 15.30 30.32 -1.71
N GLU A 476 14.84 30.75 -0.53
CA GLU A 476 15.65 31.45 0.45
C GLU A 476 16.84 30.59 0.95
N ARG A 477 16.58 29.32 1.26
CA ARG A 477 17.59 28.46 1.91
C ARG A 477 18.55 27.80 0.93
N VAL A 478 18.07 27.41 -0.24
CA VAL A 478 18.91 26.71 -1.24
C VAL A 478 19.71 27.71 -2.08
N GLY A 479 19.17 28.91 -2.30
CA GLY A 479 19.77 29.92 -3.17
C GLY A 479 19.89 29.39 -4.60
N LEU A 480 18.76 29.06 -5.20
CA LEU A 480 18.69 28.59 -6.58
C LEU A 480 19.06 29.72 -7.54
N SER A 481 19.78 29.39 -8.61
CA SER A 481 20.02 30.33 -9.70
C SER A 481 18.72 30.65 -10.43
N ASP A 482 18.62 31.84 -11.02
CA ASP A 482 17.45 32.23 -11.83
C ASP A 482 17.14 31.22 -12.95
N ALA A 483 18.18 30.56 -13.48
CA ALA A 483 18.03 29.52 -14.49
C ALA A 483 17.32 28.28 -13.93
N ALA A 484 17.78 27.76 -12.78
CA ALA A 484 17.14 26.65 -12.10
C ALA A 484 15.71 27.00 -11.64
N GLU A 485 15.48 28.18 -11.06
CA GLU A 485 14.15 28.59 -10.61
C GLU A 485 13.12 28.63 -11.72
N ARG A 486 13.50 29.07 -12.93
CA ARG A 486 12.60 29.10 -14.10
C ARG A 486 12.13 27.71 -14.53
N GLN A 487 12.84 26.65 -14.14
CA GLN A 487 12.43 25.27 -14.46
C GLN A 487 11.34 24.74 -13.53
N LEU A 488 11.16 25.36 -12.36
CA LEU A 488 10.27 24.88 -11.30
C LEU A 488 8.93 25.62 -11.34
N ARG A 489 7.82 24.89 -11.43
CA ARG A 489 6.46 25.41 -11.28
C ARG A 489 5.81 24.83 -10.04
N PHE A 490 5.41 25.69 -9.13
CA PHE A 490 4.69 25.30 -7.92
C PHE A 490 3.19 25.50 -8.13
N ALA A 491 2.38 24.58 -7.60
CA ALA A 491 0.93 24.77 -7.56
C ALA A 491 0.60 26.03 -6.72
N ALA A 492 -0.46 26.75 -7.09
CA ALA A 492 -0.98 27.84 -6.25
C ALA A 492 -1.45 27.25 -4.91
N GLU A 493 -1.05 27.88 -3.81
CA GLU A 493 -1.41 27.48 -2.44
C GLU A 493 -2.92 27.58 -2.17
#